data_AF-A0A497AUD8-F1
#
_entry.id   AF-A0A497AUD8-F1
#
_cell.length_a   1.000
_cell.length_b   1.000
_cell.length_c   1.000
_cell.angle_alpha   90.00
_cell.angle_beta   90.00
_cell.angle_gamma   90.00
#
_symmetry.space_group_name_H-M   'P 1'
#
loop_
_entity.id
_entity.type
_entity.pdbx_description
1 polymer ?
#
loop_
_entity_poly.entity_id
_entity_poly.type
_entity_poly.pdbx_seq_one_letter_code
_entity_poly.pdbx_strand_id
1 'polypeptide(L)' 'MQVRLSVLGENAGVEITPHVLRHTFATRLLREAGADLVTVAALLGHSSVATTAIYTQPSEADLAEAVEGLE' A
#
# COMPACT_ATOMS: atom_id res chain seq x y z
N MET A 1 12.55 -16.74 6.40
CA MET A 1 11.86 -15.91 5.40
C MET A 1 12.63 -14.62 5.07
N GLN A 2 13.15 -13.86 6.06
CA GLN A 2 13.94 -12.66 5.80
C GLN A 2 15.26 -12.89 5.04
N VAL A 3 16.03 -13.94 5.35
CA VAL A 3 17.33 -14.22 4.70
C VAL A 3 17.23 -14.46 3.19
N ARG A 4 16.10 -15.02 2.71
CA ARG A 4 15.89 -15.24 1.26
C ARG A 4 15.59 -13.93 0.53
N LEU A 5 14.85 -13.03 1.19
CA LEU A 5 14.48 -11.74 0.63
C LEU A 5 15.68 -10.77 0.56
N SER A 6 16.55 -10.79 1.56
CA SER A 6 17.77 -9.96 1.54
C SER A 6 18.68 -10.31 0.36
N VAL A 7 18.88 -11.59 0.08
CA VAL A 7 19.69 -12.04 -1.08
C VAL A 7 19.05 -11.61 -2.42
N LEU A 8 17.72 -11.69 -2.54
CA LEU A 8 17.03 -11.21 -3.73
C LEU A 8 17.14 -9.69 -3.89
N GLY A 9 17.05 -8.96 -2.77
CA GLY A 9 17.26 -7.51 -2.74
C GLY A 9 18.66 -7.13 -3.19
N GLU A 10 19.68 -7.76 -2.62
CA GLU A 10 21.09 -7.54 -2.97
C GLU A 10 21.37 -7.81 -4.45
N ASN A 11 20.86 -8.92 -5.00
CA ASN A 11 21.00 -9.24 -6.43
C ASN A 11 20.29 -8.23 -7.35
N ALA A 12 19.19 -7.62 -6.88
CA ALA A 12 18.46 -6.60 -7.59
C ALA A 12 18.96 -5.17 -7.31
N GLY A 13 19.95 -5.00 -6.42
CA GLY A 13 20.49 -3.71 -6.01
C GLY A 13 19.50 -2.86 -5.19
N VAL A 14 18.55 -3.49 -4.48
CA VAL A 14 17.52 -2.82 -3.69
C VAL A 14 17.37 -3.40 -2.28
N GLU A 15 17.22 -2.53 -1.28
CA GLU A 15 16.90 -2.94 0.09
C GLU A 15 15.43 -3.35 0.18
N ILE A 16 15.16 -4.64 0.44
CA ILE A 16 13.79 -5.15 0.58
C ILE A 16 13.59 -5.90 1.89
N THR A 17 12.43 -5.67 2.50
CA THR A 17 11.95 -6.42 3.65
C THR A 17 10.52 -6.88 3.41
N PRO A 18 10.02 -7.91 4.12
CA PRO A 18 8.62 -8.30 4.03
C PRO A 18 7.63 -7.15 4.27
N HIS A 19 7.96 -6.22 5.17
CA HIS A 19 7.12 -5.07 5.47
C HIS A 19 7.10 -4.04 4.33
N VAL A 20 8.26 -3.77 3.71
CA VAL A 20 8.34 -2.88 2.53
C VAL A 20 7.50 -3.46 1.39
N LEU A 21 7.65 -4.76 1.10
CA LEU A 21 6.86 -5.41 0.04
C LEU A 21 5.36 -5.37 0.31
N ARG A 22 4.93 -5.63 1.56
CA ARG A 22 3.52 -5.51 1.95
C ARG A 22 3.01 -4.08 1.72
N HIS A 23 3.79 -3.08 2.13
CA HIS A 23 3.42 -1.68 1.97
C HIS A 23 3.30 -1.29 0.50
N THR A 24 4.30 -1.64 -0.33
CA THR A 24 4.27 -1.38 -1.77
C THR A 24 3.06 -2.05 -2.41
N PHE A 25 2.77 -3.32 -2.09
CA PHE A 25 1.61 -4.02 -2.62
C PHE A 25 0.29 -3.30 -2.27
N ALA A 26 0.08 -2.96 -0.99
CA ALA A 26 -1.13 -2.29 -0.54
C ALA A 26 -1.32 -0.90 -1.17
N THR A 27 -0.27 -0.08 -1.18
CA THR A 27 -0.31 1.28 -1.75
C THR A 27 -0.61 1.25 -3.25
N ARG A 28 0.03 0.35 -4.01
CA ARG A 28 -0.19 0.26 -5.46
C ARG A 28 -1.59 -0.21 -5.80
N LEU A 29 -2.15 -1.17 -5.05
CA LEU A 29 -3.53 -1.60 -5.26
C LEU A 29 -4.52 -0.45 -5.04
N LEU A 30 -4.35 0.32 -3.97
CA LEU A 30 -5.25 1.43 -3.66
C LEU A 30 -5.09 2.60 -4.64
N ARG A 31 -3.85 3.00 -4.93
CA ARG A 31 -3.57 4.25 -5.66
C ARG A 31 -3.44 4.08 -7.17
N GLU A 32 -2.86 2.99 -7.64
CA GLU A 32 -2.60 2.78 -9.07
C GLU A 32 -3.69 1.92 -9.72
N ALA A 33 -4.12 0.84 -9.05
CA ALA A 33 -5.15 -0.05 -9.57
C ALA A 33 -6.57 0.38 -9.21
N GLY A 34 -6.74 1.35 -8.30
CA GLY A 34 -8.05 1.83 -7.86
C GLY A 34 -8.88 0.80 -7.11
N ALA A 35 -8.24 -0.22 -6.51
CA ALA A 35 -8.94 -1.22 -5.72
C ALA A 35 -9.52 -0.59 -4.43
N ASP A 36 -10.69 -1.07 -4.00
CA ASP A 36 -11.29 -0.59 -2.76
C ASP A 36 -10.59 -1.15 -1.51
N LEU A 37 -10.77 -0.47 -0.38
CA LEU A 37 -10.09 -0.78 0.87
C LEU A 37 -10.44 -2.17 1.42
N VAL A 38 -11.66 -2.66 1.19
CA VAL A 38 -12.11 -3.98 1.67
C VAL A 38 -11.44 -5.08 0.86
N THR A 39 -11.36 -4.92 -0.46
CA THR A 39 -10.62 -5.83 -1.35
C THR A 39 -9.15 -5.93 -0.93
N VAL A 40 -8.48 -4.80 -0.69
CA VAL A 40 -7.08 -4.79 -0.26
C VAL A 40 -6.91 -5.45 1.12
N ALA A 41 -7.82 -5.19 2.06
CA ALA A 41 -7.79 -5.84 3.37
C ALA A 41 -7.92 -7.37 3.27
N ALA A 42 -8.82 -7.86 2.41
CA ALA A 42 -9.00 -9.29 2.18
C ALA A 42 -7.75 -9.94 1.56
N LEU A 43 -7.13 -9.30 0.57
CA LEU A 43 -5.89 -9.78 -0.06
C LEU A 43 -4.71 -9.83 0.91
N LEU A 44 -4.64 -8.89 1.85
CA LEU A 44 -3.61 -8.85 2.89
C LEU A 44 -3.89 -9.80 4.06
N GLY A 45 -5.09 -10.37 4.14
CA GLY A 45 -5.53 -11.22 5.25
C GLY A 45 -5.74 -10.44 6.55
N HIS A 46 -6.09 -9.16 6.48
CA HIS A 46 -6.36 -8.36 7.67
C HIS A 46 -7.75 -8.69 8.25
N SER A 47 -7.80 -8.95 9.56
CA SER A 47 -9.05 -9.20 10.29
C SER A 47 -9.89 -7.94 10.51
N SER A 48 -9.30 -6.76 10.30
CA SER A 48 -9.97 -5.46 10.40
C SER A 48 -9.56 -4.55 9.26
N VAL A 49 -10.55 -3.91 8.63
CA VAL A 49 -10.34 -2.90 7.59
C VAL A 49 -9.58 -1.69 8.15
N ALA A 50 -9.75 -1.38 9.44
CA ALA A 50 -9.03 -0.29 10.10
C ALA A 50 -7.50 -0.47 10.05
N THR A 51 -7.01 -1.72 10.06
CA THR A 51 -5.57 -2.00 9.91
C THR A 51 -5.05 -1.65 8.52
N THR A 52 -5.90 -1.76 7.50
CA THR A 52 -5.55 -1.40 6.11
C THR A 52 -5.66 0.10 5.85
N ALA A 53 -6.46 0.83 6.62
CA ALA A 53 -6.65 2.28 6.47
C ALA A 53 -5.36 3.10 6.61
N ILE A 54 -4.30 2.55 7.21
CA ILE A 54 -2.98 3.18 7.23
C ILE A 54 -2.43 3.50 5.83
N TYR A 55 -2.90 2.80 4.79
CA TYR A 55 -2.47 2.99 3.41
C TYR A 55 -3.30 4.01 2.62
N THR A 56 -4.39 4.51 3.21
CA THR A 56 -5.31 5.45 2.55
C THR A 56 -5.13 6.89 3.02
N GLN A 57 -4.06 7.22 3.74
CA GLN A 57 -3.85 8.59 4.24
C GLN A 57 -3.79 9.57 3.04
N PRO A 58 -4.78 10.47 2.88
CA PRO A 58 -4.76 11.44 1.80
C PRO A 58 -3.76 12.56 2.13
N SER A 59 -3.13 13.11 1.10
CA SER A 59 -2.35 14.34 1.22
C SER A 59 -3.28 15.56 1.31
N GLU A 60 -2.75 16.71 1.75
CA GLU A 60 -3.52 17.96 1.70
C GLU A 60 -3.93 18.32 0.27
N ALA A 61 -3.11 17.99 -0.72
CA ALA A 61 -3.43 18.20 -2.13
C ALA A 61 -4.58 17.29 -2.59
N ASP A 62 -4.59 16.02 -2.18
CA ASP A 62 -5.66 15.07 -2.52
C ASP A 62 -7.01 15.56 -1.97
N LEU A 63 -7.00 16.17 -0.77
CA LEU A 63 -8.20 16.73 -0.15
C LEU A 63 -8.67 18.01 -0.86
N ALA A 64 -7.74 18.88 -1.26
CA ALA A 64 -8.06 20.10 -2.01
C ALA A 64 -8.70 19.75 -3.37
N GLU A 65 -8.08 18.84 -4.14
CA GLU A 65 -8.59 18.37 -5.43
C GLU A 65 -9.99 17.78 -5.30
N ALA A 66 -10.25 16.98 -4.26
CA ALA A 66 -11.56 16.39 -4.02
C ALA A 66 -12.68 17.43 -3.78
N VAL A 67 -12.34 18.59 -3.19
CA VAL A 67 -13.29 19.69 -2.98
C VAL A 67 -13.51 20.49 -4.26
N GLU A 68 -12.43 20.78 -5.00
CA GLU A 68 -12.51 21.48 -6.29
C GLU A 68 -13.37 20.72 -7.31
N GLY A 69 -13.31 19.39 -7.31
CA GLY A 69 -14.14 18.54 -8.19
C GLY A 69 -15.65 18.56 -7.91
N LEU A 70 -16.12 19.28 -6.88
CA LEU A 70 -17.54 19.48 -6.59
C LEU A 70 -18.15 20.70 -7.30
N GLU A 71 -17.32 21.59 -7.84
CA GLU A 71 -17.73 22.78 -8.62
C GLU A 71 -17.99 22.44 -10.10
#